data_AF-A0A839UH76-F1
#
_entry.id   AF-A0A839UH76-F1
#
_cell.length_a   1.000
_cell.length_b   1.000
_cell.length_c   1.000
_cell.angle_alpha   90.00
_cell.angle_beta   90.00
_cell.angle_gamma   90.00
#
_symmetry.space_group_name_H-M   'P 1'
#
loop_
_entity.id
_entity.type
_entity.pdbx_description
1 polymer ?
#
loop_
_entity_poly.entity_id
_entity_poly.type
_entity_poly.pdbx_seq_one_letter_code
_entity_poly.pdbx_strand_id
1 'polypeptide(L)'
;MSFYQPPSQSNLKEVEELIAFASGQGLILDDRGLTLTFNGHSHLEQIKTSPQTSLQAFVAMWFSGEVASAYDHGIEPAIRQAGYKVMRIDRKEHNNKIDDEIIAEIRRSRFLVADFTCGVTGEGDGFITIPRGGVIGNARLAKREATC
;
A
#
# COMPACT_ATOMS: atom_id res chain seq x y z
N MET A 1 -7.45 -36.39 -13.54
CA MET A 1 -6.59 -35.98 -14.68
C MET A 1 -6.48 -34.47 -14.65
N SER A 2 -5.36 -33.91 -14.19
CA SER A 2 -5.13 -32.47 -14.23
C SER A 2 -4.49 -32.12 -15.58
N PHE A 3 -5.11 -31.22 -16.32
CA PHE A 3 -4.62 -30.74 -17.61
C PHE A 3 -3.45 -29.77 -17.38
N TYR A 4 -2.27 -30.12 -17.90
CA TYR A 4 -1.14 -29.20 -17.96
C TYR A 4 -1.43 -28.14 -19.03
N GLN A 5 -1.59 -26.89 -18.60
CA GLN A 5 -1.73 -25.75 -19.50
C GLN A 5 -0.33 -25.17 -19.74
N PRO A 6 0.19 -25.16 -20.98
CA PRO A 6 1.50 -24.60 -21.25
C PRO A 6 1.52 -23.10 -20.94
N PRO A 7 2.61 -22.58 -20.37
CA PRO A 7 2.71 -21.16 -20.02
C PRO A 7 2.57 -20.30 -21.28
N SER A 8 1.77 -19.24 -21.21
CA SER A 8 1.66 -18.23 -22.27
C SER A 8 3.01 -17.51 -22.42
N GLN A 9 3.35 -17.04 -23.64
CA GLN A 9 4.63 -16.38 -23.90
C GLN A 9 4.90 -15.13 -23.03
N SER A 10 3.85 -14.50 -22.51
CA SER A 10 3.93 -13.41 -21.51
C SER A 10 4.69 -13.83 -20.25
N ASN A 11 4.56 -15.08 -19.83
CA ASN A 11 5.10 -15.58 -18.57
C ASN A 11 6.60 -15.90 -18.66
N LEU A 12 7.11 -16.21 -19.86
CA LEU A 12 8.53 -16.50 -20.04
C LEU A 12 9.38 -15.24 -19.95
N LYS A 13 8.93 -14.15 -20.57
CA LYS A 13 9.61 -12.86 -20.51
C LYS A 13 9.65 -12.30 -19.09
N GLU A 14 8.55 -12.43 -18.35
CA GLU A 14 8.50 -12.01 -16.94
C GLU A 14 9.51 -12.79 -16.08
N VAL A 15 9.59 -14.12 -16.26
CA VAL A 15 10.55 -14.96 -15.55
C VAL A 15 11.99 -14.59 -15.87
N GLU A 16 12.31 -14.35 -17.15
CA GLU A 16 13.65 -13.91 -17.57
C GLU A 16 14.05 -12.56 -16.94
N GLU A 17 13.15 -11.58 -16.92
CA GLU A 17 13.39 -10.27 -16.31
C GLU A 17 13.57 -10.38 -14.79
N LEU A 18 12.79 -11.24 -14.13
CA LEU A 18 12.91 -11.49 -12.69
C LEU A 18 14.25 -12.18 -12.35
N ILE A 19 14.69 -13.13 -13.16
CA ILE A 19 16.00 -13.79 -13.02
C ILE A 19 17.12 -12.77 -13.26
N ALA A 20 17.04 -11.97 -14.31
CA ALA A 20 18.03 -10.94 -14.61
C ALA A 20 18.13 -9.90 -13.48
N PHE A 21 16.98 -9.46 -12.95
CA PHE A 21 16.93 -8.54 -11.82
C PHE A 21 17.57 -9.13 -10.57
N ALA A 22 17.15 -10.34 -10.16
CA ALA A 22 17.68 -10.98 -8.96
C ALA A 22 19.17 -11.33 -9.08
N SER A 23 19.63 -11.71 -10.28
CA SER A 23 21.05 -11.92 -10.56
C SER A 23 21.84 -10.62 -10.53
N GLY A 24 21.29 -9.53 -11.07
CA GLY A 24 21.90 -8.19 -11.03
C GLY A 24 22.04 -7.63 -9.60
N GLN A 25 21.12 -8.01 -8.71
CA GLN A 25 21.19 -7.72 -7.27
C GLN A 25 22.12 -8.67 -6.50
N GLY A 26 22.72 -9.66 -7.18
CA GLY A 26 23.58 -10.66 -6.55
C GLY A 26 22.84 -11.57 -5.56
N LEU A 27 21.52 -11.73 -5.72
CA LEU A 27 20.68 -12.58 -4.86
C LEU A 27 20.68 -14.03 -5.32
N ILE A 28 20.85 -14.26 -6.61
CA ILE A 28 20.92 -15.59 -7.23
C ILE A 28 22.15 -15.73 -8.12
N LEU A 29 22.56 -16.97 -8.33
CA LEU A 29 23.55 -17.40 -9.31
C LEU A 29 22.89 -18.38 -10.27
N ASP A 30 23.25 -18.27 -11.54
CA ASP A 30 22.81 -19.16 -12.61
C ASP A 30 24.05 -19.86 -13.21
N ASP A 31 24.60 -20.85 -12.47
CA ASP A 31 25.77 -21.62 -12.94
C ASP A 31 25.35 -22.97 -13.56
N ARG A 32 24.69 -23.82 -12.78
CA ARG A 32 24.17 -25.15 -13.17
C ARG A 32 22.67 -25.24 -12.86
N GLY A 33 22.03 -24.09 -12.73
CA GLY A 33 20.70 -23.90 -12.19
C GLY A 33 20.64 -22.72 -11.23
N LEU A 34 19.42 -22.28 -10.92
CA LEU A 34 19.12 -21.18 -10.02
C LEU A 34 19.47 -21.54 -8.57
N THR A 35 20.50 -20.89 -8.02
CA THR A 35 20.93 -21.06 -6.63
C THR A 35 20.92 -19.71 -5.90
N LEU A 36 20.48 -19.67 -4.65
CA LEU A 36 20.55 -18.47 -3.82
C LEU A 36 21.99 -18.21 -3.37
N THR A 37 22.38 -16.94 -3.37
CA THR A 37 23.63 -16.50 -2.73
C THR A 37 23.43 -16.34 -1.22
N PHE A 38 24.53 -16.13 -0.49
CA PHE A 38 24.46 -15.71 0.92
C PHE A 38 23.61 -14.44 1.12
N ASN A 39 23.74 -13.46 0.20
CA ASN A 39 22.92 -12.26 0.19
C ASN A 39 21.45 -12.59 -0.12
N GLY A 40 21.20 -13.51 -1.06
CA GLY A 40 19.87 -14.03 -1.36
C GLY A 40 19.19 -14.64 -0.14
N HIS A 41 19.91 -15.49 0.60
CA HIS A 41 19.41 -16.07 1.85
C HIS A 41 19.13 -14.99 2.91
N SER A 42 20.05 -14.05 3.11
CA SER A 42 19.88 -12.96 4.08
C SER A 42 18.70 -12.06 3.74
N HIS A 43 18.53 -11.71 2.47
CA HIS A 43 17.42 -10.91 1.97
C HIS A 43 16.07 -11.61 2.14
N LEU A 44 16.03 -12.92 1.86
CA LEU A 44 14.84 -13.73 2.04
C LEU A 44 14.43 -13.85 3.51
N GLU A 45 15.41 -13.97 4.41
CA GLU A 45 15.18 -13.91 5.85
C GLU A 45 14.71 -12.52 6.31
N GLN A 46 15.22 -11.43 5.74
CA GLN A 46 14.72 -10.07 6.03
C GLN A 46 13.27 -9.88 5.59
N ILE A 47 12.89 -10.37 4.39
CA ILE A 47 11.51 -10.32 3.91
C ILE A 47 10.59 -11.12 4.84
N LYS A 48 11.01 -12.32 5.26
CA LYS A 48 10.25 -13.16 6.20
C LYS A 48 10.17 -12.55 7.61
N THR A 49 11.23 -11.87 8.03
CA THR A 49 11.37 -11.23 9.36
C THR A 49 10.83 -9.80 9.37
N SER A 50 10.20 -9.35 8.29
CA SER A 50 9.34 -8.17 8.27
C SER A 50 7.86 -8.57 8.36
N PRO A 51 7.41 -9.34 9.38
CA PRO A 51 6.01 -9.35 9.65
C PRO A 51 5.70 -7.96 10.22
N GLN A 52 5.07 -7.12 9.41
CA GLN A 52 4.03 -6.26 9.97
C GLN A 52 2.98 -7.22 10.55
N THR A 53 3.25 -7.73 11.76
CA THR A 53 2.36 -8.51 12.64
C THR A 53 1.14 -7.71 13.03
N SER A 54 1.17 -6.42 12.74
CA SER A 54 0.05 -5.54 12.89
C SER A 54 -1.12 -6.02 12.06
N LEU A 55 -2.23 -6.25 12.75
CA LEU A 55 -3.53 -6.41 12.12
C LEU A 55 -4.12 -5.05 11.72
N GLN A 56 -3.39 -3.95 11.88
CA GLN A 56 -3.92 -2.62 11.63
C GLN A 56 -3.97 -2.28 10.14
N ALA A 57 -5.09 -1.69 9.71
CA ALA A 57 -5.25 -1.02 8.44
C ALA A 57 -5.46 0.47 8.68
N PHE A 58 -4.62 1.31 8.08
CA PHE A 58 -4.77 2.76 8.15
C PHE A 58 -5.79 3.22 7.12
N VAL A 59 -6.73 4.08 7.50
CA VAL A 59 -7.68 4.70 6.57
C VAL A 59 -7.47 6.21 6.59
N ALA A 60 -6.92 6.73 5.49
CA ALA A 60 -6.76 8.15 5.22
C ALA A 60 -7.96 8.64 4.39
N MET A 61 -9.06 8.98 5.04
CA MET A 61 -10.26 9.46 4.34
C MET A 61 -10.88 10.70 4.96
N TRP A 62 -11.70 11.39 4.17
CA TRP A 62 -12.44 12.56 4.63
C TRP A 62 -13.60 12.14 5.56
N PHE A 63 -14.00 13.03 6.48
CA PHE A 63 -15.01 12.75 7.51
C PHE A 63 -16.31 13.56 7.31
N SER A 64 -16.70 13.85 6.06
CA SER A 64 -18.00 14.49 5.77
C SER A 64 -19.12 13.47 5.71
N GLY A 65 -20.35 13.94 5.92
CA GLY A 65 -21.56 13.13 5.72
C GLY A 65 -21.66 12.53 4.31
N GLU A 66 -21.06 13.16 3.29
CA GLU A 66 -21.05 12.67 1.90
C GLU A 66 -20.32 11.33 1.75
N VAL A 67 -19.25 11.11 2.52
CA VAL A 67 -18.41 9.90 2.47
C VAL A 67 -18.63 8.98 3.67
N ALA A 68 -19.44 9.40 4.64
CA ALA A 68 -19.77 8.61 5.83
C ALA A 68 -20.37 7.25 5.48
N SER A 69 -21.34 7.21 4.54
CA SER A 69 -21.96 5.95 4.13
C SER A 69 -20.96 4.96 3.51
N ALA A 70 -20.02 5.46 2.70
CA ALA A 70 -18.98 4.63 2.08
C ALA A 70 -18.04 4.03 3.14
N TYR A 71 -17.76 4.78 4.22
CA TYR A 71 -16.99 4.28 5.34
C TYR A 71 -17.77 3.25 6.18
N ASP A 72 -18.92 3.67 6.71
CA ASP A 72 -19.69 2.94 7.72
C ASP A 72 -20.24 1.61 7.17
N HIS A 73 -20.65 1.59 5.90
CA HIS A 73 -21.26 0.40 5.28
C HIS A 73 -20.31 -0.36 4.33
N GLY A 74 -19.16 0.22 4.00
CA GLY A 74 -18.23 -0.34 3.01
C GLY A 74 -16.86 -0.60 3.60
N ILE A 75 -16.07 0.46 3.75
CA ILE A 75 -14.63 0.39 4.05
C ILE A 75 -14.38 -0.26 5.41
N GLU A 76 -15.02 0.21 6.49
CA GLU A 76 -14.79 -0.34 7.83
C GLU A 76 -15.25 -1.81 7.93
N PRO A 77 -16.48 -2.17 7.54
CA PRO A 77 -16.93 -3.55 7.58
C PRO A 77 -16.06 -4.52 6.78
N ALA A 78 -15.63 -4.12 5.57
CA ALA A 78 -14.79 -4.96 4.71
C ALA A 78 -13.41 -5.23 5.35
N ILE A 79 -12.78 -4.20 5.92
CA ILE A 79 -11.49 -4.35 6.62
C ILE A 79 -11.64 -5.29 7.83
N ARG A 80 -12.70 -5.13 8.62
CA ARG A 80 -12.97 -6.00 9.78
C ARG A 80 -13.25 -7.44 9.37
N GLN A 81 -14.03 -7.65 8.31
CA GLN A 81 -14.32 -8.99 7.79
C GLN A 81 -13.06 -9.69 7.27
N ALA A 82 -12.12 -8.93 6.72
CA ALA A 82 -10.81 -9.43 6.30
C ALA A 82 -9.87 -9.75 7.48
N GLY A 83 -10.31 -9.57 8.74
CA GLY A 83 -9.55 -9.91 9.95
C GLY A 83 -8.64 -8.80 10.46
N TYR A 84 -8.80 -7.58 9.96
CA TYR A 84 -7.96 -6.44 10.31
C TYR A 84 -8.67 -5.44 11.25
N LYS A 85 -7.88 -4.69 12.00
CA LYS A 85 -8.33 -3.58 12.86
C LYS A 85 -8.23 -2.28 12.07
N VAL A 86 -9.34 -1.57 11.96
CA VAL A 86 -9.37 -0.25 11.31
C VAL A 86 -8.77 0.79 12.24
N MET A 87 -7.84 1.59 11.73
CA MET A 87 -7.38 2.82 12.34
C MET A 87 -7.68 3.95 11.35
N ARG A 88 -8.60 4.84 11.72
CA ARG A 88 -8.89 6.07 10.98
C ARG A 88 -8.51 7.26 11.85
N ILE A 89 -7.71 8.18 11.32
CA ILE A 89 -7.45 9.46 12.00
C ILE A 89 -8.57 10.42 11.62
N ASP A 90 -9.41 10.73 12.60
CA ASP A 90 -10.40 11.80 12.49
C ASP A 90 -9.67 13.14 12.68
N ARG A 91 -9.89 14.07 11.75
CA ARG A 91 -9.24 15.39 11.71
C ARG A 91 -9.83 16.32 12.79
N LYS A 92 -9.80 15.92 14.07
CA LYS A 92 -10.05 16.86 15.17
C LYS A 92 -8.88 17.84 15.26
N GLU A 93 -9.21 19.12 15.41
CA GLU A 93 -8.34 20.30 15.32
C GLU A 93 -7.05 20.21 16.16
N HIS A 94 -5.98 19.55 15.68
CA HIS A 94 -4.75 19.43 16.48
C HIS A 94 -3.54 20.05 15.75
N ASN A 95 -3.05 21.12 16.37
CA ASN A 95 -1.85 21.87 16.06
C ASN A 95 -0.63 20.98 15.75
N ASN A 96 -0.03 21.16 14.58
CA ASN A 96 1.41 21.09 14.23
C ASN A 96 2.31 19.92 14.74
N LYS A 97 1.78 18.89 15.42
CA LYS A 97 2.56 17.76 15.97
C LYS A 97 2.00 16.36 15.68
N ILE A 98 0.89 16.27 14.96
CA ILE A 98 0.24 14.98 14.63
C ILE A 98 0.90 14.24 13.47
N ASP A 99 1.79 14.89 12.71
CA ASP A 99 2.38 14.32 11.50
C ASP A 99 3.24 13.09 11.82
N ASP A 100 4.06 13.16 12.88
CA ASP A 100 4.88 12.02 13.33
C ASP A 100 4.03 10.84 13.80
N GLU A 101 2.88 11.12 14.41
CA GLU A 101 1.94 10.09 14.86
C GLU A 101 1.22 9.46 13.66
N ILE A 102 0.79 10.26 12.68
CA ILE A 102 0.25 9.76 11.40
C ILE A 102 1.27 8.85 10.72
N ILE A 103 2.54 9.28 10.64
CA ILE A 103 3.62 8.48 10.04
C ILE A 103 3.82 7.19 10.83
N ALA A 104 3.87 7.27 12.16
CA ALA A 104 4.02 6.10 13.00
C ALA A 104 2.87 5.10 12.80
N GLU A 105 1.63 5.58 12.70
CA GLU A 105 0.45 4.75 12.47
C GLU A 105 0.41 4.17 11.05
N ILE A 106 0.85 4.91 10.03
CA ILE A 106 1.03 4.37 8.66
C ILE A 106 2.07 3.26 8.67
N ARG A 107 3.25 3.49 9.26
CA ARG A 107 4.34 2.51 9.31
C ARG A 107 3.98 1.27 10.14
N ARG A 108 3.14 1.41 11.15
CA ARG A 108 2.59 0.28 11.92
C ARG A 108 1.49 -0.45 11.17
N SER A 109 0.86 0.13 10.15
CA SER A 109 -0.26 -0.48 9.46
C SER A 109 0.20 -1.41 8.35
N ARG A 110 -0.49 -2.53 8.21
CA ARG A 110 -0.21 -3.55 7.21
C ARG A 110 -0.62 -3.13 5.80
N PHE A 111 -1.61 -2.24 5.71
CA PHE A 111 -1.97 -1.57 4.47
C PHE A 111 -2.68 -0.23 4.77
N LEU A 112 -2.77 0.60 3.73
CA LEU A 112 -3.39 1.92 3.75
C LEU A 112 -4.56 1.96 2.76
N VAL A 113 -5.71 2.47 3.19
CA VAL A 113 -6.82 2.90 2.34
C VAL A 113 -6.79 4.41 2.27
N ALA A 114 -6.63 4.98 1.07
CA ALA A 114 -6.61 6.42 0.87
C ALA A 114 -7.78 6.85 -0.01
N ASP A 115 -8.61 7.77 0.49
CA ASP A 115 -9.74 8.34 -0.23
C ASP A 115 -9.38 9.71 -0.80
N PHE A 116 -9.25 9.79 -2.12
CA PHE A 116 -8.94 11.03 -2.84
C PHE A 116 -10.18 11.79 -3.33
N THR A 117 -11.38 11.47 -2.83
CA THR A 117 -12.61 12.17 -3.24
C THR A 117 -12.48 13.66 -2.98
N CYS A 118 -12.54 14.45 -4.05
CA CYS A 118 -12.49 15.91 -4.03
C CYS A 118 -13.90 16.50 -4.03
N GLY A 119 -14.11 17.59 -3.28
CA GLY A 119 -15.33 18.37 -3.38
C GLY A 119 -15.32 19.17 -4.68
N VAL A 120 -16.45 19.22 -5.36
CA VAL A 120 -16.69 20.14 -6.48
C VAL A 120 -17.39 21.38 -5.93
N THR A 121 -16.72 22.52 -5.92
CA THR A 121 -17.34 23.82 -5.64
C THR A 121 -17.39 24.58 -6.95
N GLY A 122 -18.59 24.73 -7.51
CA GLY A 122 -18.83 25.52 -8.72
C GLY A 122 -19.65 26.77 -8.40
N GLU A 123 -19.04 27.93 -8.58
CA GLU A 123 -19.74 29.11 -9.07
C GLU A 123 -19.01 29.58 -10.34
N GLY A 124 -19.69 29.53 -11.49
CA GLY A 124 -19.18 30.03 -12.77
C GLY A 124 -18.43 29.01 -13.65
N ASP A 125 -18.33 29.35 -14.94
CA ASP A 125 -17.98 28.54 -16.12
C ASP A 125 -16.52 28.02 -16.18
N GLY A 126 -16.01 27.47 -15.07
CA GLY A 126 -14.68 26.89 -14.95
C GLY A 126 -14.61 25.90 -13.79
N PHE A 127 -14.40 24.62 -14.09
CA PHE A 127 -14.35 23.55 -13.10
C PHE A 127 -13.00 23.56 -12.36
N ILE A 128 -12.95 24.19 -11.17
CA ILE A 128 -11.77 24.14 -10.30
C ILE A 128 -11.96 23.01 -9.28
N THR A 129 -11.24 21.90 -9.47
CA THR A 129 -11.14 20.85 -8.45
C THR A 129 -10.20 21.30 -7.35
N ILE A 130 -10.70 21.56 -6.14
CA ILE A 130 -9.85 21.84 -4.98
C ILE A 130 -9.50 20.50 -4.32
N PRO A 131 -8.24 20.03 -4.43
CA PRO A 131 -7.82 18.86 -3.66
C PRO A 131 -7.91 19.17 -2.16
N ARG A 132 -8.61 18.34 -1.39
CA ARG A 132 -8.67 18.48 0.06
C ARG A 132 -7.30 18.05 0.64
N GLY A 133 -6.39 19.01 0.79
CA GLY A 133 -4.94 18.83 0.90
C GLY A 133 -4.40 17.87 1.98
N GLY A 134 -5.19 17.52 2.99
CA GLY A 134 -4.77 16.57 4.04
C GLY A 134 -4.59 15.13 3.53
N VAL A 135 -5.45 14.67 2.62
CA VAL A 135 -5.36 13.29 2.08
C VAL A 135 -4.17 13.18 1.14
N ILE A 136 -3.93 14.20 0.30
CA ILE A 136 -2.83 14.19 -0.66
C ILE A 136 -1.47 14.20 0.04
N GLY A 137 -1.34 14.92 1.15
CA GLY A 137 -0.13 14.86 1.99
C GLY A 137 0.16 13.45 2.50
N ASN A 138 -0.83 12.81 3.14
CA ASN A 138 -0.68 11.50 3.75
C ASN A 138 -0.41 10.39 2.72
N ALA A 139 -1.10 10.41 1.59
CA ALA A 139 -0.90 9.40 0.55
C ALA A 139 0.43 9.58 -0.21
N ARG A 140 0.90 10.82 -0.38
CA ARG A 140 2.20 11.10 -1.00
C ARG A 140 3.36 10.65 -0.10
N LEU A 141 3.19 10.74 1.21
CA LEU A 141 4.14 10.23 2.20
C LEU A 141 4.15 8.70 2.24
N ALA A 142 2.97 8.07 2.29
CA ALA A 142 2.85 6.62 2.23
C ALA A 142 3.50 6.02 0.97
N LYS A 143 3.36 6.68 -0.19
CA LYS A 143 3.99 6.21 -1.44
C LYS A 143 5.52 6.34 -1.43
N ARG A 144 6.07 7.36 -0.76
CA ARG A 144 7.53 7.54 -0.60
C ARG A 144 8.13 6.53 0.37
N GLU A 145 7.41 6.14 1.41
CA GLU A 145 7.90 5.20 2.43
C GLU A 145 7.60 3.72 2.11
N ALA A 146 6.60 3.43 1.26
CA ALA A 146 6.33 2.08 0.75
C ALA A 146 7.24 1.66 -0.41
N THR A 147 8.10 2.56 -0.90
CA THR A 147 9.15 2.22 -1.87
C THR A 147 10.40 1.83 -1.07
N CYS A 148 10.51 0.55 -0.73
CA CYS A 148 11.78 -0.09 -0.38
C CYS A 148 12.26 -0.92 -1.57
#